data_AF-A0A699WCW4-F1
#
_entry.id   AF-A0A699WCW4-F1
#
_cell.length_a   1.000
_cell.length_b   1.000
_cell.length_c   1.000
_cell.angle_alpha   90.00
_cell.angle_beta   90.00
_cell.angle_gamma   90.00
#
_symmetry.space_group_name_H-M   'P 1'
#
loop_
_entity.id
_entity.type
_entity.pdbx_description
1 polymer ?
#
loop_
_entity_poly.entity_id
_entity_poly.type
_entity_poly.pdbx_seq_one_letter_code
_entity_poly.pdbx_strand_id
1 'polypeptide(L)'
;TKSIVYTDHKSLQYIFNQKELNMHQRRWFELLSNYECEIKYHPGKANVVADALSRKERLKPRRVRAMSMTIQSGLKARIIEAQKEAVKDLKAPSEGLQGLDA
;
A
#
# COMPACT_ATOMS: atom_id res chain seq x y z
N THR A 1 22.94 -13.00 -2.27
CA THR A 1 22.77 -13.22 -3.73
C THR A 1 23.64 -12.22 -4.43
N LYS A 2 24.57 -12.70 -5.24
CA LYS A 2 25.53 -11.84 -5.92
C LYS A 2 24.89 -11.18 -7.14
N SER A 3 24.96 -9.86 -7.24
CA SER A 3 24.43 -9.07 -8.35
C SER A 3 25.54 -8.37 -9.13
N ILE A 4 25.38 -8.22 -10.45
CA ILE A 4 26.30 -7.45 -11.29
C ILE A 4 25.58 -6.17 -11.72
N VAL A 5 26.17 -5.02 -11.41
CA VAL A 5 25.64 -3.70 -11.73
C VAL A 5 26.43 -3.13 -12.89
N TYR A 6 25.76 -2.90 -14.02
CA TYR A 6 26.36 -2.24 -15.18
C TYR A 6 26.07 -0.74 -15.12
N THR A 7 27.10 0.07 -15.35
CA THR A 7 27.00 1.54 -15.36
C THR A 7 27.83 2.15 -16.47
N ASP A 8 27.33 3.22 -17.08
CA ASP A 8 28.05 4.05 -18.03
C ASP A 8 28.95 5.11 -17.35
N HIS A 9 28.96 5.14 -16.02
CA HIS A 9 29.83 6.02 -15.26
C HIS A 9 31.14 5.32 -14.87
N LYS A 10 32.16 5.52 -15.70
CA LYS A 10 33.45 4.79 -15.63
C LYS A 10 34.15 4.87 -14.26
N SER A 11 34.01 5.98 -13.54
CA SER A 11 34.64 6.15 -12.22
C SER A 11 34.05 5.23 -11.14
N LEU A 12 32.76 4.85 -11.24
CA LEU A 12 32.10 3.98 -10.26
C LEU A 12 32.64 2.54 -10.26
N GLN A 13 33.28 2.12 -11.35
CA GLN A 13 33.92 0.81 -11.41
C GLN A 13 34.99 0.63 -10.32
N TYR A 14 35.60 1.73 -9.87
CA TYR A 14 36.71 1.70 -8.92
C TYR A 14 36.30 2.08 -7.49
N ILE A 15 35.01 2.28 -7.23
CA ILE A 15 34.54 2.80 -5.93
C ILE A 15 34.92 1.91 -4.74
N PHE A 16 35.06 0.59 -4.94
CA PHE A 16 35.47 -0.36 -3.90
C PHE A 16 36.99 -0.36 -3.62
N ASN A 17 37.80 0.08 -4.58
CA ASN A 17 39.26 0.01 -4.50
C ASN A 17 39.91 1.39 -4.26
N GLN A 18 39.11 2.46 -4.27
CA GLN A 18 39.59 3.82 -4.14
C GLN A 18 39.92 4.14 -2.67
N LYS A 19 41.19 4.50 -2.40
CA LYS A 19 41.66 4.82 -1.03
C LYS A 19 40.99 6.04 -0.42
N GLU A 20 40.77 7.08 -1.22
CA GLU A 20 40.18 8.34 -0.76
C GLU A 20 38.86 8.60 -1.46
N LEU A 21 37.77 8.42 -0.72
CA LEU A 21 36.42 8.73 -1.16
C LEU A 21 35.98 10.08 -0.60
N ASN A 22 35.36 10.90 -1.44
CA ASN A 22 34.66 12.11 -1.01
C ASN A 22 33.50 11.74 -0.06
N MET A 23 33.08 12.64 0.84
CA MET A 23 31.97 12.40 1.79
C MET A 23 30.71 11.86 1.10
N HIS A 24 30.37 12.39 -0.08
CA HIS A 24 29.23 11.90 -0.86
C HIS A 24 29.42 10.44 -1.30
N GLN A 25 30.63 10.08 -1.76
CA GLN A 25 30.94 8.72 -2.18
C GLN A 25 30.98 7.76 -0.99
N ARG A 26 31.46 8.19 0.18
CA ARG A 26 31.42 7.37 1.41
C ARG A 26 30.00 6.99 1.80
N ARG A 27 29.08 7.97 1.78
CA ARG A 27 27.67 7.71 2.08
C ARG A 27 27.05 6.69 1.12
N TRP A 28 27.37 6.80 -0.18
CA TRP A 28 26.93 5.82 -1.17
C TRP A 28 27.61 4.45 -1.00
N PHE A 29 28.89 4.45 -0.63
CA PHE A 29 29.66 3.23 -0.39
C PHE A 29 29.11 2.44 0.80
N GLU A 30 28.77 3.10 1.92
CA GLU A 30 28.12 2.46 3.08
C GLU A 30 26.78 1.80 2.71
N LEU A 31 26.04 2.39 1.77
CA LEU A 31 24.81 1.78 1.26
C LEU A 31 25.13 0.55 0.39
N LEU A 32 26.09 0.68 -0.52
CA LEU A 32 26.47 -0.38 -1.46
C LEU A 32 27.14 -1.57 -0.76
N SER A 33 27.88 -1.35 0.33
CA SER A 33 28.54 -2.42 1.10
C SER A 33 27.56 -3.40 1.74
N ASN A 34 26.29 -3.00 1.92
CA ASN A 34 25.24 -3.89 2.40
C ASN A 34 24.79 -4.90 1.33
N TYR A 35 25.21 -4.73 0.07
CA TYR A 35 24.87 -5.59 -1.04
C TYR A 35 26.12 -6.27 -1.58
N GLU A 36 26.03 -7.58 -1.78
CA GLU A 36 27.05 -8.34 -2.49
C GLU A 36 26.94 -8.07 -3.99
N CYS A 37 27.60 -7.00 -4.47
CA CYS A 37 27.53 -6.57 -5.85
C CYS A 37 28.88 -6.26 -6.50
N GLU A 38 28.97 -6.49 -7.80
CA GLU A 38 30.13 -6.14 -8.64
C GLU A 38 29.74 -5.04 -9.62
N ILE A 39 30.47 -3.92 -9.67
CA ILE A 39 30.19 -2.81 -10.58
C ILE A 39 31.08 -2.92 -11.83
N LYS A 40 30.46 -2.95 -13.01
CA LYS A 40 31.13 -3.03 -14.31
C LYS A 40 30.79 -1.84 -15.19
N TYR A 41 31.79 -1.33 -15.89
CA TYR A 41 31.56 -0.31 -16.91
C TYR A 41 30.85 -0.92 -18.13
N HIS A 42 29.83 -0.21 -18.61
CA HIS A 42 29.11 -0.50 -19.85
C HIS A 42 29.01 0.77 -20.68
N PRO A 43 29.42 0.80 -21.96
CA PRO A 43 29.39 2.01 -22.76
C PRO A 43 28.00 2.64 -22.82
N GLY A 44 27.89 3.95 -22.62
CA GLY A 44 26.59 4.67 -22.61
C GLY A 44 25.75 4.47 -23.88
N LYS A 45 26.40 4.33 -25.05
CA LYS A 45 25.73 4.00 -26.32
C LYS A 45 25.00 2.65 -26.29
N ALA A 46 25.42 1.72 -25.44
CA ALA A 46 24.78 0.43 -25.24
C ALA A 46 23.86 0.41 -24.00
N ASN A 47 23.80 1.50 -23.23
CA ASN A 47 22.98 1.64 -22.02
C ASN A 47 21.58 2.19 -22.33
N VAL A 48 21.08 1.97 -23.56
CA VAL A 48 19.86 2.59 -24.10
C VAL A 48 18.61 2.27 -23.30
N VAL A 49 18.49 1.06 -22.74
CA VAL A 49 17.32 0.66 -21.95
C VAL A 49 17.26 1.44 -20.64
N ALA A 50 18.39 1.50 -19.92
CA ALA A 50 18.46 2.23 -18.67
C ALA A 50 18.27 3.75 -18.88
N ASP A 51 18.86 4.31 -19.95
CA ASP A 51 18.68 5.72 -20.32
C ASP A 51 17.23 6.05 -20.69
N ALA A 52 16.56 5.19 -21.48
CA ALA A 52 15.14 5.36 -21.81
C ALA A 52 14.25 5.31 -20.56
N LEU A 53 14.55 4.42 -19.61
CA LEU A 53 13.82 4.33 -18.34
C LEU A 53 14.10 5.50 -17.41
N SER A 54 15.34 6.02 -17.37
CA SER A 54 15.71 7.14 -16.51
C SER A 54 15.04 8.44 -16.93
N ARG A 55 14.83 8.62 -18.24
CA ARG A 55 14.19 9.79 -18.85
C ARG A 55 12.67 9.68 -18.93
N LYS A 56 12.09 8.52 -18.64
CA LYS A 56 10.65 8.33 -18.69
C LYS A 56 9.97 9.20 -17.64
N GLU A 57 9.15 10.15 -18.10
CA GLU A 57 8.40 11.03 -17.21
C GLU A 57 7.51 10.19 -16.28
N ARG A 58 7.65 10.42 -14.97
CA ARG A 58 6.75 9.83 -14.00
C ARG A 58 5.44 10.58 -14.06
N LEU A 59 4.45 10.02 -14.77
CA LEU A 59 3.08 10.54 -14.77
C LEU A 59 2.63 10.71 -13.32
N LYS A 60 2.26 11.93 -12.95
CA LYS A 60 1.68 12.19 -11.63
C LYS A 60 0.42 11.33 -11.52
N PRO A 61 0.28 10.52 -10.46
CA PRO A 61 -0.94 9.75 -10.28
C PRO A 61 -2.13 10.70 -10.31
N ARG A 62 -3.11 10.38 -11.17
CA ARG A 62 -4.31 11.18 -11.33
C ARG A 62 -5.02 11.23 -9.98
N ARG A 63 -5.04 12.41 -9.33
CA ARG A 63 -5.78 12.58 -8.08
C ARG A 63 -7.27 12.45 -8.39
N VAL A 64 -7.91 11.44 -7.84
CA VAL A 64 -9.37 11.28 -7.91
C VAL A 64 -9.94 11.72 -6.57
N ARG A 65 -10.93 12.61 -6.59
CA ARG A 65 -11.63 13.03 -5.38
C ARG A 65 -12.64 11.93 -5.03
N ALA A 66 -12.58 11.40 -3.82
CA ALA A 66 -13.63 10.49 -3.34
C ALA A 66 -14.96 11.27 -3.28
N MET A 67 -15.96 10.78 -4.00
CA MET A 67 -17.33 11.30 -3.90
C MET A 67 -18.04 10.48 -2.81
N SER A 68 -18.70 11.17 -1.88
CA SER A 68 -19.55 10.53 -0.89
C SER A 68 -20.71 9.83 -1.60
N MET A 69 -20.78 8.50 -1.53
CA MET A 69 -21.98 7.75 -1.87
C MET A 69 -22.77 7.51 -0.59
N THR A 70 -23.82 8.28 -0.37
CA THR A 70 -24.75 8.04 0.74
C THR A 70 -25.71 6.92 0.32
N ILE A 71 -25.46 5.70 0.77
CA ILE A 71 -26.38 4.57 0.58
C ILE A 71 -27.52 4.72 1.58
N GLN A 72 -28.65 5.26 1.13
CA GLN A 72 -29.89 5.26 1.90
C GLN A 72 -30.52 3.87 1.88
N SER A 73 -29.98 2.95 2.68
CA SER A 73 -30.64 1.68 2.91
C SER A 73 -31.87 1.93 3.79
N GLY A 74 -33.05 1.48 3.35
CA GLY A 74 -34.26 1.42 4.18
C GLY A 74 -34.13 0.49 5.40
N LEU A 75 -32.92 -0.01 5.67
CA LEU A 75 -32.57 -0.91 6.76
C LEU A 75 -32.97 -0.34 8.12
N LYS A 76 -32.78 0.97 8.34
CA LYS A 76 -33.19 1.62 9.59
C LYS A 76 -34.70 1.50 9.82
N ALA A 77 -35.52 1.69 8.78
CA ALA A 77 -36.96 1.55 8.88
C ALA A 77 -37.37 0.10 9.18
N ARG A 78 -36.76 -0.87 8.48
CA ARG A 78 -37.02 -2.31 8.69
C ARG A 78 -36.63 -2.79 10.08
N ILE A 79 -35.51 -2.30 10.64
CA ILE A 79 -35.10 -2.62 12.02
C ILE A 79 -36.13 -2.10 13.02
N ILE A 80 -36.60 -0.87 12.85
CA ILE A 80 -37.59 -0.26 13.75
C ILE A 80 -38.92 -1.03 13.71
N GLU A 81 -39.33 -1.48 12.53
CA GLU A 81 -40.56 -2.24 12.36
C GLU A 81 -40.50 -3.62 13.04
N ALA A 82 -39.42 -4.38 12.81
CA ALA A 82 -39.20 -5.68 13.45
C ALA A 82 -39.14 -5.56 14.99
N GLN A 83 -38.53 -4.50 15.52
CA GLN A 83 -38.51 -4.25 16.96
C GLN A 83 -39.90 -3.98 17.53
N LYS A 84 -40.76 -3.25 16.80
CA LYS A 84 -42.13 -2.97 17.22
C LYS A 84 -43.00 -4.22 17.24
N GLU A 85 -42.80 -5.12 16.27
CA GLU A 85 -43.51 -6.40 16.19
C GLU A 85 -43.16 -7.29 17.40
N ALA A 86 -41.86 -7.48 17.68
CA ALA A 86 -41.40 -8.28 18.82
C ALA A 86 -41.91 -7.77 20.19
N VAL A 87 -42.09 -6.45 20.35
CA VAL A 87 -42.61 -5.86 21.59
C VAL A 87 -44.12 -6.10 21.77
N LYS A 88 -44.88 -6.29 20.67
CA LYS A 88 -46.31 -6.60 20.75
C LYS A 88 -46.54 -8.02 21.26
N ASP A 89 -45.74 -8.98 20.84
CA ASP A 89 -45.86 -10.39 21.23
C ASP A 89 -45.63 -10.61 22.73
N LEU A 90 -44.79 -9.78 23.36
CA LEU A 90 -44.55 -9.79 24.80
C LEU A 90 -45.69 -9.17 25.63
N LYS A 91 -46.67 -8.52 24.98
CA LYS A 91 -47.74 -7.76 25.64
C LYS A 91 -49.13 -8.40 25.53
N ALA A 92 -49.25 -9.66 25.09
CA ALA A 92 -50.52 -10.38 25.11
C ALA A 92 -51.00 -10.59 26.58
N PRO A 93 -52.30 -10.40 26.89
CA PRO A 93 -52.79 -10.38 28.26
C PRO A 93 -52.90 -11.79 28.84
N SER A 94 -52.50 -11.92 30.10
CA SER A 94 -52.77 -13.06 30.97
C SER A 94 -54.28 -13.17 31.25
N GLU A 95 -55.05 -13.74 30.33
CA GLU A 95 -56.44 -14.14 30.56
C GLU A 95 -56.51 -15.66 30.60
N GLY A 96 -56.51 -16.23 31.81
CA GLY A 96 -56.62 -17.69 31.95
C GLY A 96 -56.43 -18.26 33.34
N LEU A 97 -56.77 -17.55 34.42
CA LEU A 97 -56.85 -18.14 35.77
C LEU A 97 -57.98 -17.48 36.57
N GLN A 98 -59.23 -17.77 36.19
CA GLN A 98 -60.38 -17.50 37.05
C GLN A 98 -61.34 -18.69 36.93
N GLY A 99 -61.33 -19.57 37.93
CA GLY A 99 -62.24 -20.70 38.00
C GLY A 99 -61.71 -21.89 38.79
N LEU A 100 -61.45 -21.72 40.09
CA LEU A 100 -61.43 -22.80 41.08
C LEU A 100 -61.77 -22.23 42.46
N ASP A 101 -63.04 -21.82 42.64
CA ASP A 101 -63.66 -21.73 43.97
C ASP A 101 -64.70 -22.86 44.06
N ALA A 102 -64.41 -23.88 44.86
CA ALA A 102 -65.32 -24.90 45.36
C ALA A 102 -64.91 -25.28 46.79
#